data_AF-A0A4H8LB13-F1
#
_entry.id   AF-A0A4H8LB13-F1
#
_cell.length_a   1.000
_cell.length_b   1.000
_cell.length_c   1.000
_cell.angle_alpha   90.00
_cell.angle_beta   90.00
_cell.angle_gamma   90.00
#
_symmetry.space_group_name_H-M   'P 1'
#
loop_
_entity.id
_entity.type
_entity.pdbx_description
1 polymer ?
#
loop_
_entity_poly.entity_id
_entity_poly.type
_entity_poly.pdbx_seq_one_letter_code
_entity_poly.pdbx_strand_id
1 'polypeptide(L)'
;MNYWNDIKNIITEWHSIDYRVTEREDFETVKLRAIRDFQHYLKLLDENTEEGYQEVIRLFTFSKFYGEELCNDEKLNKLSRDIRGRLKQFRS
;
A
#
# COMPACT_ATOMS: atom_id res chain seq x y z
N MET A 1 7.15 -22.18 20.11
CA MET A 1 6.91 -21.54 18.80
C MET A 1 7.01 -20.05 19.00
N ASN A 2 8.12 -19.45 18.55
CA ASN A 2 8.40 -18.03 18.72
C ASN A 2 7.74 -17.27 17.56
N TYR A 3 6.49 -16.84 17.76
CA TYR A 3 5.74 -15.96 16.86
C TYR A 3 6.60 -14.81 16.30
N TRP A 4 7.51 -14.27 17.12
CA TRP A 4 8.46 -13.22 16.74
C TRP A 4 9.59 -13.65 15.79
N ASN A 5 10.03 -14.92 15.84
CA ASN A 5 11.04 -15.45 14.90
C ASN A 5 10.41 -15.76 13.54
N ASP A 6 9.17 -16.24 13.51
CA ASP A 6 8.44 -16.50 12.27
C ASP A 6 8.13 -15.17 11.55
N ILE A 7 7.74 -14.13 12.29
CA ILE A 7 7.59 -12.77 11.74
C ILE A 7 8.91 -12.21 11.19
N LYS A 8 10.05 -12.41 11.88
CA LYS A 8 11.35 -11.94 11.41
C LYS A 8 11.76 -12.57 10.07
N ASN A 9 11.49 -13.85 9.87
CA ASN A 9 11.78 -14.53 8.61
C ASN A 9 10.81 -14.14 7.48
N ILE A 10 9.56 -13.80 7.82
CA ILE A 10 8.59 -13.25 6.86
C ILE A 10 9.00 -11.83 6.42
N ILE A 11 9.52 -10.99 7.31
CA ILE A 11 9.96 -9.62 7.00
C ILE A 11 11.15 -9.61 6.02
N THR A 12 12.01 -10.63 6.03
CA THR A 12 13.16 -10.73 5.10
C THR A 12 12.77 -10.93 3.62
N GLU A 13 11.52 -11.29 3.32
CA GLU A 13 11.02 -11.45 1.94
C GLU A 13 10.08 -10.32 1.49
N TRP A 14 9.86 -9.30 2.32
CA TRP A 14 8.93 -8.22 2.01
C TRP A 14 9.62 -7.13 1.19
N HIS A 15 9.40 -7.16 -0.11
CA HIS A 15 9.90 -6.16 -1.04
C HIS A 15 9.10 -4.85 -0.96
N SER A 16 9.81 -3.71 -1.03
CA SER A 16 9.16 -2.41 -1.17
C SER A 16 8.36 -2.34 -2.47
N ILE A 17 7.21 -1.67 -2.43
CA ILE A 17 6.45 -1.31 -3.62
C ILE A 17 6.82 0.12 -3.95
N ASP A 18 7.78 0.28 -4.85
CA ASP A 18 8.32 1.58 -5.23
C ASP A 18 7.55 2.18 -6.42
N TYR A 19 7.05 3.38 -6.20
CA TYR A 19 6.44 4.24 -7.22
C TYR A 19 7.40 5.39 -7.50
N ARG A 20 8.10 5.30 -8.64
CA ARG A 20 9.09 6.29 -9.07
C ARG A 20 9.04 6.47 -10.57
N VAL A 21 9.13 7.72 -11.01
CA VAL A 21 9.34 8.05 -12.42
C VAL A 21 10.72 7.54 -12.84
N THR A 22 10.80 6.92 -14.00
CA THR A 22 12.04 6.41 -14.59
C THR A 22 12.11 6.82 -16.06
N GLU A 23 13.21 6.52 -16.73
CA GLU A 23 13.32 6.71 -18.18
C GLU A 23 12.28 5.90 -18.98
N ARG A 24 11.69 4.86 -18.37
CA ARG A 24 10.74 3.93 -19.01
C ARG A 24 9.29 4.15 -18.60
N GLU A 25 9.05 4.73 -17.43
CA GLU A 25 7.71 5.00 -16.91
C GLU A 25 7.62 6.48 -16.55
N ASP A 26 6.75 7.21 -17.25
CA ASP A 26 6.45 8.61 -16.97
C ASP A 26 5.58 8.76 -15.71
N PHE A 27 5.39 10.01 -15.28
CA PHE A 27 4.61 10.35 -14.09
C PHE A 27 3.20 9.76 -14.12
N GLU A 28 2.45 9.95 -15.21
CA GLU A 28 1.07 9.48 -15.31
C GLU A 28 0.97 7.95 -15.31
N THR A 29 1.94 7.25 -15.91
CA THR A 29 2.01 5.78 -15.86
C THR A 29 2.22 5.29 -14.43
N VAL A 30 3.17 5.87 -13.70
CA VAL A 30 3.45 5.50 -12.30
C VAL A 30 2.25 5.82 -11.41
N LYS A 31 1.62 6.98 -11.62
CA LYS A 31 0.42 7.41 -10.90
C LYS A 31 -0.75 6.47 -11.13
N LEU A 32 -1.02 6.07 -12.38
CA LEU A 32 -2.09 5.12 -12.70
C LEU A 32 -1.86 3.75 -12.06
N ARG A 33 -0.60 3.27 -12.04
CA ARG A 33 -0.21 2.04 -11.34
C ARG A 33 -0.51 2.15 -9.84
N ALA A 34 -0.09 3.22 -9.20
CA ALA A 34 -0.37 3.45 -7.78
C ALA A 34 -1.86 3.56 -7.46
N ILE A 35 -2.63 4.27 -8.29
CA ILE A 35 -4.09 4.38 -8.14
C ILE A 35 -4.73 2.99 -8.20
N ARG A 36 -4.35 2.18 -9.19
CA ARG A 36 -4.90 0.82 -9.36
C ARG A 36 -4.61 -0.05 -8.14
N ASP A 37 -3.38 -0.03 -7.66
CA ASP A 37 -2.98 -0.81 -6.48
C ASP A 37 -3.75 -0.35 -5.24
N PHE A 38 -3.89 0.96 -5.03
CA PHE A 38 -4.61 1.50 -3.87
C PHE A 38 -6.11 1.23 -3.94
N GLN A 39 -6.71 1.26 -5.13
CA GLN A 39 -8.10 0.83 -5.33
C GLN A 39 -8.29 -0.65 -5.05
N HIS A 40 -7.32 -1.49 -5.41
CA HIS A 40 -7.33 -2.90 -5.05
C HIS A 40 -7.27 -3.10 -3.53
N TYR A 41 -6.41 -2.36 -2.83
CA TYR A 41 -6.35 -2.41 -1.36
C TYR A 41 -7.68 -2.02 -0.71
N LEU A 42 -8.29 -0.94 -1.21
CA LEU A 42 -9.61 -0.51 -0.76
C LEU A 42 -10.66 -1.62 -0.90
N LYS A 43 -10.65 -2.35 -2.02
CA LYS A 43 -11.55 -3.48 -2.24
C LYS A 43 -11.30 -4.62 -1.25
N LEU A 44 -10.04 -4.98 -0.99
CA LEU A 44 -9.69 -6.00 0.02
C LEU A 44 -10.19 -5.61 1.42
N LEU A 45 -10.14 -4.32 1.77
CA LEU A 45 -10.68 -3.83 3.05
C LEU A 45 -12.22 -3.86 3.07
N ASP A 46 -12.89 -3.62 1.95
CA ASP A 46 -14.35 -3.66 1.85
C ASP A 46 -14.89 -5.10 1.96
N GLU A 47 -14.08 -6.12 1.67
CA GLU A 47 -14.42 -7.54 1.89
C GLU A 47 -14.48 -7.91 3.39
N ASN A 48 -13.92 -7.06 4.26
CA ASN A 48 -13.97 -7.19 5.72
C ASN A 48 -13.51 -8.56 6.27
N THR A 49 -12.45 -9.10 5.68
CA THR A 49 -11.78 -10.33 6.13
C THR A 49 -10.47 -10.02 6.85
N GLU A 50 -10.06 -10.88 7.78
CA GLU A 50 -8.77 -10.71 8.48
C GLU A 50 -7.60 -10.91 7.49
N GLU A 51 -7.72 -11.82 6.54
CA GLU A 51 -6.73 -12.04 5.48
C GLU A 51 -6.53 -10.79 4.63
N GLY A 52 -7.63 -10.18 4.15
CA GLY A 52 -7.58 -8.94 3.36
C GLY A 52 -7.01 -7.78 4.16
N TYR A 53 -7.37 -7.66 5.44
CA TYR A 53 -6.79 -6.67 6.35
C TYR A 53 -5.27 -6.84 6.46
N GLN A 54 -4.78 -8.06 6.72
CA GLN A 54 -3.35 -8.33 6.89
C GLN A 54 -2.57 -8.09 5.60
N GLU A 55 -3.15 -8.48 4.46
CA GLU A 55 -2.55 -8.25 3.15
C GLU A 55 -2.40 -6.76 2.86
N VAL A 56 -3.44 -5.96 3.13
CA VAL A 56 -3.37 -4.50 2.91
C VAL A 56 -2.39 -3.84 3.88
N ILE A 57 -2.37 -4.23 5.16
CA ILE A 57 -1.36 -3.74 6.11
C ILE A 57 0.04 -3.98 5.58
N ARG A 58 0.32 -5.18 5.06
CA ARG A 58 1.60 -5.52 4.45
C ARG A 58 1.86 -4.62 3.24
N LEU A 59 1.05 -4.70 2.19
CA LEU A 59 1.34 -4.03 0.91
C LEU A 59 1.38 -2.50 1.04
N PHE A 60 0.45 -1.91 1.79
CA PHE A 60 0.37 -0.46 1.94
C PHE A 60 1.50 0.12 2.79
N THR A 61 1.94 -0.57 3.86
CA THR A 61 3.05 -0.11 4.70
C THR A 61 4.38 -0.03 3.94
N PHE A 62 4.57 -0.93 2.97
CA PHE A 62 5.76 -1.00 2.13
C PHE A 62 5.66 -0.22 0.82
N SER A 63 4.55 0.50 0.60
CA SER A 63 4.40 1.41 -0.54
C SER A 63 5.20 2.70 -0.34
N LYS A 64 6.05 3.07 -1.32
CA LYS A 64 6.91 4.25 -1.27
C LYS A 64 6.78 5.07 -2.56
N PHE A 65 6.44 6.35 -2.41
CA PHE A 65 6.46 7.33 -3.50
C PHE A 65 7.80 8.08 -3.52
N TYR A 66 8.41 8.21 -4.69
CA TYR A 66 9.63 9.00 -4.89
C TYR A 66 9.36 10.15 -5.87
N GLY A 67 9.75 11.36 -5.47
CA GLY A 67 9.52 12.58 -6.24
C GLY A 67 8.35 13.40 -5.68
N GLU A 68 8.52 14.73 -5.66
CA GLU A 68 7.56 15.66 -5.04
C GLU A 68 6.17 15.58 -5.68
N GLU A 69 6.09 15.43 -6.99
CA GLU A 69 4.83 15.38 -7.72
C GLU A 69 3.97 14.18 -7.29
N LEU A 70 4.56 13.00 -7.15
CA LEU A 70 3.86 11.80 -6.70
C LEU A 70 3.45 11.90 -5.22
N CYS A 71 4.33 12.45 -4.37
CA CYS A 71 4.04 12.64 -2.95
C CYS A 71 2.91 13.65 -2.70
N ASN A 72 2.78 14.65 -3.57
CA ASN A 72 1.80 15.73 -3.43
C ASN A 72 0.53 15.53 -4.27
N ASP A 73 0.44 14.45 -5.06
CA ASP A 73 -0.75 14.17 -5.86
C ASP A 73 -2.00 14.01 -4.97
N GLU A 74 -3.00 14.86 -5.20
CA GLU A 74 -4.20 14.93 -4.36
C GLU A 74 -4.99 13.62 -4.36
N LYS A 75 -5.03 12.91 -5.49
CA LYS A 75 -5.79 11.67 -5.62
C LYS A 75 -5.11 10.54 -4.88
N LEU A 76 -3.79 10.39 -5.01
CA LEU A 76 -3.00 9.42 -4.23
C LEU A 76 -3.09 9.70 -2.72
N ASN A 77 -3.06 10.97 -2.33
CA ASN A 77 -3.22 11.38 -0.94
C ASN A 77 -4.61 11.08 -0.38
N LYS A 78 -5.66 11.31 -1.17
CA LYS A 78 -7.04 10.93 -0.81
C LYS A 78 -7.16 9.42 -0.61
N LEU A 79 -6.70 8.62 -1.59
CA LEU A 79 -6.73 7.16 -1.49
C LEU A 79 -5.94 6.64 -0.28
N SER A 80 -4.76 7.21 -0.01
CA SER A 80 -3.97 6.89 1.19
C SER A 80 -4.73 7.13 2.49
N ARG A 81 -5.44 8.27 2.57
CA ARG A 81 -6.27 8.60 3.74
C ARG A 81 -7.43 7.62 3.89
N ASP A 82 -8.09 7.28 2.79
CA ASP A 82 -9.24 6.36 2.80
C ASP A 82 -8.81 4.95 3.26
N ILE A 83 -7.67 4.45 2.76
CA ILE A 83 -7.08 3.18 3.20
C ILE A 83 -6.78 3.22 4.71
N ARG A 84 -6.09 4.27 5.20
CA ARG A 84 -5.80 4.44 6.63
C ARG A 84 -7.07 4.51 7.48
N GLY A 85 -8.13 5.15 6.96
CA GLY A 85 -9.43 5.23 7.63
C GLY A 85 -10.05 3.85 7.82
N ARG A 86 -10.12 3.05 6.76
CA ARG A 86 -10.69 1.70 6.77
C ARG A 86 -9.88 0.74 7.65
N LEU A 87 -8.55 0.81 7.60
CA LEU A 87 -7.67 0.04 8.49
C LEU A 87 -7.94 0.32 9.97
N LYS A 88 -8.19 1.58 10.35
CA LYS A 88 -8.55 1.93 11.73
C LYS A 88 -9.92 1.39 12.13
N GLN A 89 -10.89 1.45 11.22
CA GLN A 89 -12.25 0.97 11.47
C GLN A 89 -12.29 -0.55 11.66
N PHE A 90 -11.50 -1.31 10.90
CA PHE A 90 -11.45 -2.78 11.03
C PHE A 90 -11.04 -3.26 12.43
N ARG A 91 -10.25 -2.47 13.16
CA ARG A 91 -9.77 -2.77 14.52
C ARG A 91 -10.59 -2.10 15.63
N SER A 92 -11.63 -1.34 15.28
CA SER A 92 -12.54 -0.67 16.21
C SER A 92 -13.74 -1.55 16.52
#